data_AF-A0A929D3N8-F1
#
_entry.id   AF-A0A929D3N8-F1
#
_cell.length_a   1.000
_cell.length_b   1.000
_cell.length_c   1.000
_cell.angle_alpha   90.00
_cell.angle_beta   90.00
_cell.angle_gamma   90.00
#
_symmetry.space_group_name_H-M   'P 1'
#
loop_
_entity.id
_entity.type
_entity.pdbx_description
1 polymer ?
#
loop_
_entity_poly.entity_id
_entity_poly.type
_entity_poly.pdbx_seq_one_letter_code
_entity_poly.pdbx_strand_id
1 'polypeptide(L)'
;IGVVICGLAASRYFPFADKISALIVIIIVLKVGFEILRDSMKSLLDASVDTETLKSIRDTVAGFKEVKEITALNARNSGSFIFVHADIRLNVRKLQEAHAVADTIEKAVRETVPFIERVSIHYEPIVKEIIRHAVPLANKEGEISPHFGRASFIALWDKRVSDDIVVNEEIIENPFLKTEKGKGIKVAELIVDKKVDILYIKESFSGKGPEYLFSDAGVEVSKSDSKTLSQLKGND
;
A
#
# COMPACT_ATOMS: atom_id res chain seq x y z
N ILE A 1 -49.21 31.29 -14.46
CA ILE A 1 -50.44 31.50 -15.28
C ILE A 1 -51.24 32.71 -14.79
N GLY A 2 -51.58 32.82 -13.49
CA GLY A 2 -52.36 33.95 -12.96
C GLY A 2 -51.77 35.34 -13.21
N VAL A 3 -50.43 35.52 -13.12
CA VAL A 3 -49.75 36.80 -13.35
C VAL A 3 -49.88 37.29 -14.80
N VAL A 4 -49.82 36.37 -15.78
CA VAL A 4 -49.95 36.71 -17.21
C VAL A 4 -51.40 37.08 -17.55
N ILE A 5 -52.38 36.36 -17.00
CA ILE A 5 -53.80 36.64 -17.22
C ILE A 5 -54.18 38.00 -16.61
N CYS A 6 -53.66 38.33 -15.42
CA CYS A 6 -53.87 39.64 -14.80
C CYS A 6 -53.21 40.77 -15.60
N GLY A 7 -51.98 40.55 -16.10
CA GLY A 7 -51.28 41.48 -16.98
C GLY A 7 -52.03 41.79 -18.27
N LEU A 8 -52.54 40.75 -18.93
CA LEU A 8 -53.31 40.86 -20.17
C LEU A 8 -54.65 41.58 -19.94
N ALA A 9 -55.37 41.27 -18.85
CA ALA A 9 -56.62 41.94 -18.49
C ALA A 9 -56.40 43.42 -18.14
N ALA A 10 -55.32 43.74 -17.41
CA ALA A 10 -54.95 45.11 -17.06
C ALA A 10 -54.43 45.93 -18.25
N SER A 11 -53.91 45.27 -19.29
CA SER A 11 -53.40 45.94 -20.51
C SER A 11 -54.46 46.76 -21.27
N ARG A 12 -55.75 46.42 -21.08
CA ARG A 12 -56.90 47.18 -21.62
C ARG A 12 -56.95 48.62 -21.11
N TYR A 13 -56.44 48.86 -19.89
CA TYR A 13 -56.43 50.18 -19.23
C TYR A 13 -55.01 50.76 -19.12
N PHE A 14 -53.98 49.92 -19.02
CA PHE A 14 -52.57 50.31 -18.92
C PHE A 14 -51.72 49.53 -19.94
N PRO A 15 -51.36 50.12 -21.10
CA PRO A 15 -50.73 49.39 -22.21
C PRO A 15 -49.35 48.78 -21.89
N PHE A 16 -48.72 49.14 -20.76
CA PHE A 16 -47.45 48.58 -20.30
C PHE A 16 -47.58 47.41 -19.31
N ALA A 17 -48.78 47.10 -18.81
CA ALA A 17 -49.00 46.09 -17.77
C ALA A 17 -48.59 44.67 -18.21
N ASP A 18 -48.79 44.35 -19.49
CA ASP A 18 -48.38 43.07 -20.07
C ASP A 18 -46.85 42.91 -20.08
N LYS A 19 -46.11 43.97 -20.46
CA LYS A 19 -44.64 43.98 -20.45
C LYS A 19 -44.06 43.79 -19.04
N ILE A 20 -44.67 44.42 -18.04
CA ILE A 20 -44.28 44.28 -16.63
C ILE A 20 -44.55 42.85 -16.15
N SER A 21 -45.69 42.27 -16.53
CA SER A 21 -46.06 40.91 -16.17
C SER A 21 -45.13 39.88 -16.80
N ALA A 22 -44.75 40.08 -18.07
CA ALA A 22 -43.75 39.27 -18.76
C ALA A 22 -42.38 39.36 -18.07
N LEU A 23 -41.93 40.56 -17.67
CA LEU A 23 -40.68 40.75 -16.94
C LEU A 23 -40.68 40.01 -15.59
N ILE A 24 -41.79 40.09 -14.83
CA ILE A 24 -41.95 39.37 -13.56
C ILE A 24 -41.86 37.86 -13.79
N VAL A 25 -42.52 37.33 -14.82
CA VAL A 25 -42.46 35.91 -15.16
C VAL A 25 -41.05 35.48 -15.53
N ILE A 26 -40.32 36.29 -16.31
CA ILE A 26 -38.92 36.01 -16.66
C ILE A 26 -38.06 35.88 -15.39
N ILE A 27 -38.20 36.81 -14.43
CA ILE A 27 -37.44 36.77 -13.18
C ILE A 27 -37.77 35.50 -12.37
N ILE A 28 -39.05 35.11 -12.31
CA ILE A 28 -39.46 33.89 -11.61
C ILE A 28 -38.87 32.65 -12.28
N VAL A 29 -38.95 32.54 -13.61
CA VAL A 29 -38.41 31.41 -14.36
C VAL A 29 -36.89 31.32 -14.20
N LEU A 30 -36.17 32.45 -14.28
CA LEU A 30 -34.73 32.49 -14.04
C LEU A 30 -34.36 32.06 -12.62
N LYS A 31 -35.13 32.51 -11.61
CA LYS A 31 -34.89 32.12 -10.21
C LYS A 31 -35.07 30.62 -10.01
N VAL A 32 -36.18 30.07 -10.49
CA VAL A 32 -36.48 28.63 -10.39
C VAL A 32 -35.45 27.81 -11.18
N GLY A 33 -35.07 28.27 -12.38
CA GLY A 33 -34.03 27.63 -13.19
C GLY A 33 -32.67 27.62 -12.48
N PHE A 34 -32.28 28.73 -11.85
CA PHE A 34 -31.03 28.81 -11.08
C PHE A 34 -31.06 27.93 -9.83
N GLU A 35 -32.19 27.84 -9.14
CA GLU A 35 -32.39 26.96 -7.99
C GLU A 35 -32.24 25.48 -8.38
N ILE A 36 -32.94 25.05 -9.45
CA ILE A 36 -32.81 23.68 -9.98
C ILE A 36 -31.38 23.38 -10.44
N LEU A 37 -30.74 24.32 -11.14
CA LEU A 37 -29.36 24.16 -11.59
C LEU A 37 -28.40 24.00 -10.40
N ARG A 38 -28.53 24.86 -9.38
CA ARG A 38 -27.73 24.81 -8.16
C ARG A 38 -27.95 23.49 -7.42
N ASP A 39 -29.18 23.04 -7.27
CA ASP A 39 -29.50 21.79 -6.56
C ASP A 39 -28.98 20.57 -7.32
N SER A 40 -29.07 20.59 -8.65
CA SER A 40 -28.52 19.53 -9.51
C SER A 40 -26.99 19.49 -9.44
N MET A 41 -26.34 20.66 -9.51
CA MET A 41 -24.88 20.78 -9.35
C MET A 41 -24.42 20.35 -7.96
N LYS A 42 -25.17 20.73 -6.91
CA LYS A 42 -24.87 20.33 -5.54
C LYS A 42 -25.01 18.82 -5.37
N SER A 43 -26.05 18.20 -5.92
CA SER A 43 -26.22 16.74 -5.90
C SER A 43 -25.07 16.00 -6.61
N LEU A 44 -24.60 16.54 -7.75
CA LEU A 44 -23.41 16.03 -8.44
C LEU A 44 -22.11 16.18 -7.63
N LEU A 45 -21.98 17.25 -6.85
CA LEU A 45 -20.83 17.53 -5.98
C LEU A 45 -20.89 16.78 -4.64
N ASP A 46 -22.08 16.62 -4.05
CA ASP A 46 -22.35 15.84 -2.83
C ASP A 46 -22.12 14.32 -3.06
N ALA A 47 -21.98 13.88 -4.31
CA ALA A 47 -21.46 12.55 -4.64
C ALA A 47 -19.99 12.38 -4.23
N SER A 48 -19.23 13.46 -4.08
CA SER A 48 -17.88 13.43 -3.51
C SER A 48 -17.95 13.40 -1.99
N VAL A 49 -17.26 12.44 -1.39
CA VAL A 49 -17.12 12.33 0.06
C VAL A 49 -16.36 13.55 0.58
N ASP A 50 -16.76 14.05 1.76
CA ASP A 50 -16.10 15.21 2.36
C ASP A 50 -14.60 14.92 2.59
N THR A 51 -13.81 15.98 2.55
CA THR A 51 -12.35 15.87 2.60
C THR A 51 -11.84 15.34 3.94
N GLU A 52 -12.59 15.55 5.03
CA GLU A 52 -12.24 15.08 6.38
C GLU A 52 -12.44 13.56 6.51
N THR A 53 -13.53 13.04 5.98
CA THR A 53 -13.82 11.60 5.88
C THR A 53 -12.79 10.93 4.98
N LEU A 54 -12.50 11.48 3.79
CA LEU A 54 -11.47 10.94 2.90
C LEU A 54 -10.09 10.92 3.56
N LYS A 55 -9.74 11.96 4.32
CA LYS A 55 -8.49 12.03 5.08
C LYS A 55 -8.47 10.98 6.20
N SER A 56 -9.56 10.83 6.95
CA SER A 56 -9.66 9.82 8.01
C SER A 56 -9.48 8.40 7.47
N ILE A 57 -10.07 8.10 6.31
CA ILE A 57 -9.86 6.83 5.60
C ILE A 57 -8.39 6.68 5.22
N ARG A 58 -7.78 7.70 4.61
CA ARG A 58 -6.37 7.68 4.20
C ARG A 58 -5.45 7.41 5.40
N ASP A 59 -5.66 8.13 6.50
CA ASP A 59 -4.82 8.04 7.70
C ASP A 59 -4.96 6.65 8.34
N THR A 60 -6.17 6.08 8.33
CA THR A 60 -6.43 4.71 8.78
C THR A 60 -5.66 3.69 7.95
N VAL A 61 -5.73 3.78 6.62
CA VAL A 61 -5.02 2.87 5.69
C VAL A 61 -3.50 3.04 5.83
N ALA A 62 -3.00 4.27 5.93
CA ALA A 62 -1.58 4.57 6.06
C ALA A 62 -0.98 4.15 7.42
N GLY A 63 -1.81 3.92 8.44
CA GLY A 63 -1.37 3.46 9.76
C GLY A 63 -0.86 2.02 9.80
N PHE A 64 -1.12 1.23 8.75
CA PHE A 64 -0.67 -0.16 8.66
C PHE A 64 0.77 -0.25 8.18
N LYS A 65 1.64 -0.94 8.95
CA LYS A 65 3.08 -1.07 8.66
C LYS A 65 3.38 -1.77 7.32
N GLU A 66 2.45 -2.62 6.89
CA GLU A 66 2.52 -3.40 5.67
C GLU A 66 2.23 -2.54 4.43
N VAL A 67 1.48 -1.45 4.58
CA VAL A 67 1.19 -0.49 3.50
C VAL A 67 2.40 0.41 3.32
N LYS A 68 3.02 0.37 2.14
CA LYS A 68 4.11 1.31 1.81
C LYS A 68 3.66 2.50 1.00
N GLU A 69 2.65 2.30 0.16
CA GLU A 69 2.17 3.33 -0.75
C GLU A 69 0.66 3.17 -0.96
N ILE A 70 -0.05 4.30 -0.97
CA ILE A 70 -1.44 4.39 -1.40
C ILE A 70 -1.43 5.05 -2.77
N THR A 71 -1.55 4.26 -3.82
CA THR A 71 -1.49 4.71 -5.22
C THR A 71 -2.74 5.51 -5.58
N ALA A 72 -3.91 5.04 -5.12
CA ALA A 72 -5.18 5.74 -5.31
C ALA A 72 -6.09 5.51 -4.11
N LEU A 73 -6.84 6.54 -3.75
CA LEU A 73 -7.91 6.44 -2.75
C LEU A 73 -9.05 7.34 -3.20
N ASN A 74 -10.19 6.71 -3.48
CA ASN A 74 -11.40 7.39 -3.91
C ASN A 74 -12.57 6.90 -3.06
N ALA A 75 -13.46 7.81 -2.69
CA ALA A 75 -14.69 7.47 -2.02
C ALA A 75 -15.84 8.26 -2.64
N ARG A 76 -17.01 7.62 -2.75
CA ARG A 76 -18.21 8.22 -3.30
C ARG A 76 -19.42 7.97 -2.41
N ASN A 77 -20.30 8.95 -2.35
CA ASN A 77 -21.60 8.82 -1.71
C ASN A 77 -22.61 8.20 -2.68
N SER A 78 -23.49 7.35 -2.16
CA SER A 78 -24.67 6.84 -2.85
C SER A 78 -25.82 6.76 -1.86
N GLY A 79 -26.68 7.79 -1.87
CA GLY A 79 -27.69 7.97 -0.84
C GLY A 79 -27.01 8.22 0.51
N SER A 80 -27.44 7.50 1.55
CA SER A 80 -26.83 7.57 2.88
C SER A 80 -25.57 6.74 3.05
N PHE A 81 -25.11 6.02 2.01
CA PHE A 81 -24.01 5.07 2.10
C PHE A 81 -22.76 5.56 1.38
N ILE A 82 -21.60 5.19 1.93
CA ILE A 82 -20.28 5.51 1.39
C ILE A 82 -19.65 4.26 0.78
N PHE A 83 -19.11 4.40 -0.42
CA PHE A 83 -18.36 3.37 -1.14
C PHE A 83 -16.91 3.82 -1.27
N VAL A 84 -15.99 3.03 -0.74
CA VAL A 84 -14.56 3.33 -0.75
C VAL A 84 -13.83 2.39 -1.70
N HIS A 85 -12.90 2.94 -2.47
CA HIS A 85 -11.98 2.19 -3.30
C HIS A 85 -10.55 2.67 -3.05
N ALA A 86 -9.66 1.72 -2.75
CA ALA A 86 -8.25 2.00 -2.49
C ALA A 86 -7.38 1.05 -3.32
N ASP A 87 -6.37 1.63 -3.98
CA ASP A 87 -5.25 0.90 -4.58
C ASP A 87 -4.03 1.10 -3.68
N ILE A 88 -3.48 0.01 -3.15
CA ILE A 88 -2.36 0.05 -2.20
C ILE A 88 -1.22 -0.87 -2.63
N ARG A 89 0.01 -0.50 -2.28
CA ARG A 89 1.16 -1.38 -2.39
C ARG A 89 1.55 -1.93 -1.03
N LEU A 90 1.55 -3.26 -0.94
CA LEU A 90 1.87 -3.99 0.28
C LEU A 90 3.28 -4.55 0.23
N ASN A 91 4.01 -4.40 1.33
CA ASN A 91 5.30 -5.05 1.54
C ASN A 91 5.12 -6.45 2.14
N VAL A 92 4.42 -7.31 1.41
CA VAL A 92 4.15 -8.70 1.78
C VAL A 92 4.57 -9.60 0.64
N ARG A 93 5.18 -10.75 0.96
CA ARG A 93 5.67 -11.70 -0.05
C ARG A 93 4.63 -12.74 -0.42
N LYS A 94 3.75 -13.10 0.52
CA LYS A 94 2.71 -14.14 0.31
C LYS A 94 1.35 -13.51 0.04
N LEU A 95 0.63 -14.08 -0.94
CA LEU A 95 -0.72 -13.67 -1.28
C LEU A 95 -1.71 -13.79 -0.10
N GLN A 96 -1.57 -14.84 0.72
CA GLN A 96 -2.42 -15.07 1.89
C GLN A 96 -2.24 -13.97 2.95
N GLU A 97 -0.99 -13.55 3.19
CA GLU A 97 -0.69 -12.45 4.12
C GLU A 97 -1.24 -11.13 3.58
N ALA A 98 -1.12 -10.89 2.27
CA ALA A 98 -1.72 -9.73 1.61
C ALA A 98 -3.23 -9.65 1.79
N HIS A 99 -3.93 -10.78 1.58
CA HIS A 99 -5.38 -10.84 1.77
C HIS A 99 -5.79 -10.57 3.21
N ALA A 100 -5.10 -11.16 4.19
CA ALA A 100 -5.39 -10.93 5.60
C ALA A 100 -5.17 -9.46 6.02
N VAL A 101 -4.13 -8.81 5.50
CA VAL A 101 -3.87 -7.38 5.72
C VAL A 101 -4.97 -6.54 5.09
N ALA A 102 -5.36 -6.83 3.84
CA ALA A 102 -6.45 -6.14 3.16
C ALA A 102 -7.77 -6.24 3.94
N ASP A 103 -8.15 -7.44 4.39
CA ASP A 103 -9.37 -7.65 5.20
C ASP A 103 -9.33 -6.85 6.51
N THR A 104 -8.16 -6.77 7.14
CA THR A 104 -7.97 -6.00 8.38
C THR A 104 -8.12 -4.50 8.14
N ILE A 105 -7.53 -3.99 7.05
CA ILE A 105 -7.69 -2.58 6.64
C ILE A 105 -9.17 -2.30 6.32
N GLU A 106 -9.84 -3.22 5.60
CA GLU A 106 -11.25 -3.09 5.25
C GLU A 106 -12.12 -2.89 6.49
N LYS A 107 -11.90 -3.73 7.50
CA LYS A 107 -12.61 -3.67 8.77
C LYS A 107 -12.30 -2.38 9.53
N ALA A 108 -11.03 -1.99 9.63
CA ALA A 108 -10.63 -0.77 10.33
C ALA A 108 -11.25 0.50 9.72
N VAL A 109 -11.31 0.57 8.39
CA VAL A 109 -11.96 1.67 7.66
C VAL A 109 -13.46 1.73 7.98
N ARG A 110 -14.16 0.58 7.95
CA ARG A 110 -15.59 0.49 8.30
C ARG A 110 -15.89 0.88 9.75
N GLU A 111 -14.97 0.59 10.67
CA GLU A 111 -15.13 0.94 12.09
C GLU A 111 -14.85 2.43 12.37
N THR A 112 -13.98 3.06 11.57
CA THR A 112 -13.57 4.46 11.76
C THR A 112 -14.59 5.45 11.21
N VAL A 113 -15.21 5.14 10.07
CA VAL A 113 -16.12 6.04 9.37
C VAL A 113 -17.53 5.43 9.31
N PRO A 114 -18.55 6.14 9.82
CA PRO A 114 -19.92 5.63 9.79
C PRO A 114 -20.46 5.58 8.35
N PHE A 115 -21.47 4.74 8.14
CA PHE A 115 -22.20 4.60 6.86
C PHE A 115 -21.39 4.06 5.68
N ILE A 116 -20.21 3.50 5.90
CA ILE A 116 -19.50 2.75 4.87
C ILE A 116 -20.22 1.42 4.61
N GLU A 117 -20.75 1.27 3.40
CA GLU A 117 -21.41 0.04 2.95
C GLU A 117 -20.41 -0.96 2.38
N ARG A 118 -19.44 -0.46 1.61
CA ARG A 118 -18.43 -1.31 0.95
C ARG A 118 -17.10 -0.59 0.85
N VAL A 119 -16.04 -1.34 1.14
CA VAL A 119 -14.65 -0.95 0.90
C VAL A 119 -14.06 -1.98 -0.06
N SER A 120 -13.47 -1.53 -1.16
CA SER A 120 -12.82 -2.40 -2.13
C SER A 120 -11.34 -2.04 -2.19
N ILE A 121 -10.51 -2.94 -1.68
CA ILE A 121 -9.06 -2.77 -1.65
C ILE A 121 -8.47 -3.63 -2.74
N HIS A 122 -7.82 -2.99 -3.70
CA HIS A 122 -6.95 -3.66 -4.65
C HIS A 122 -5.51 -3.45 -4.19
N TYR A 123 -4.74 -4.52 -4.17
CA TYR A 123 -3.38 -4.50 -3.65
C TYR A 123 -2.41 -5.12 -4.64
N GLU A 124 -1.24 -4.49 -4.74
CA GLU A 124 -0.11 -5.00 -5.51
C GLU A 124 1.07 -5.25 -4.57
N PRO A 125 1.81 -6.37 -4.73
CA PRO A 125 3.04 -6.57 -3.99
C PRO A 125 4.10 -5.59 -4.49
N ILE A 126 4.91 -5.09 -3.57
CA ILE A 126 6.10 -4.32 -3.94
C ILE A 126 7.13 -5.29 -4.50
N VAL A 127 7.30 -5.26 -5.81
CA VAL A 127 8.42 -5.95 -6.45
C VAL A 127 9.67 -5.13 -6.18
N LYS A 128 10.58 -5.66 -5.34
CA LYS A 128 11.90 -5.06 -5.18
C LYS A 128 12.66 -5.17 -6.51
N GLU A 129 13.28 -4.08 -6.95
CA GLU A 129 14.14 -4.12 -8.14
C GLU A 129 15.41 -4.94 -7.90
N ILE A 130 15.92 -4.90 -6.66
CA ILE A 130 17.13 -5.60 -6.22
C ILE A 130 16.78 -6.44 -4.99
N ILE A 131 17.16 -7.72 -5.02
CA ILE A 131 17.09 -8.64 -3.88
C ILE A 131 18.50 -8.88 -3.36
N ARG A 132 18.70 -8.61 -2.07
CA ARG A 132 19.98 -8.86 -1.40
C ARG A 132 20.00 -10.27 -0.81
N HIS A 133 20.97 -11.07 -1.22
CA HIS A 133 21.14 -12.44 -0.79
C HIS A 133 22.33 -12.56 0.15
N ALA A 134 22.32 -13.57 1.01
CA ALA A 134 23.44 -13.88 1.89
C ALA A 134 23.68 -15.38 1.99
N VAL A 135 24.94 -15.78 2.18
CA VAL A 135 25.30 -17.15 2.55
C VAL A 135 26.52 -17.16 3.49
N PRO A 136 26.50 -17.94 4.58
CA PRO A 136 27.67 -18.12 5.44
C PRO A 136 28.73 -18.97 4.73
N LEU A 137 29.98 -18.53 4.77
CA LEU A 137 31.12 -19.19 4.13
C LEU A 137 32.14 -19.69 5.15
N ALA A 138 32.75 -20.83 4.85
CA ALA A 138 33.83 -21.40 5.65
C ALA A 138 35.16 -20.67 5.41
N ASN A 139 35.37 -20.18 4.19
CA ASN A 139 36.63 -19.57 3.73
C ASN A 139 36.39 -18.46 2.67
N LYS A 140 37.45 -17.75 2.25
CA LYS A 140 37.34 -16.64 1.28
C LYS A 140 37.17 -17.15 -0.16
N GLU A 141 37.48 -18.41 -0.40
CA GLU A 141 37.38 -19.10 -1.69
C GLU A 141 35.92 -19.42 -2.07
N GLY A 142 34.97 -19.18 -1.18
CA GLY A 142 33.54 -19.32 -1.46
C GLY A 142 32.95 -20.66 -1.06
N GLU A 143 33.61 -21.45 -0.22
CA GLU A 143 33.04 -22.69 0.34
C GLU A 143 31.91 -22.35 1.33
N ILE A 144 30.73 -22.94 1.14
CA ILE A 144 29.55 -22.68 1.98
C ILE A 144 29.71 -23.41 3.33
N SER A 145 29.57 -22.65 4.42
CA SER A 145 29.69 -23.19 5.78
C SER A 145 28.45 -23.99 6.17
N PRO A 146 28.61 -25.18 6.78
CA PRO A 146 27.49 -25.89 7.39
C PRO A 146 26.96 -25.17 8.64
N HIS A 147 27.81 -24.42 9.35
CA HIS A 147 27.49 -23.83 10.64
C HIS A 147 27.42 -22.31 10.59
N PHE A 148 26.21 -21.78 10.50
CA PHE A 148 25.92 -20.36 10.41
C PHE A 148 26.63 -19.46 11.43
N GLY A 149 26.43 -19.68 12.73
CA GLY A 149 27.02 -18.82 13.76
C GLY A 149 28.54 -18.95 13.91
N ARG A 150 29.16 -19.95 13.27
CA ARG A 150 30.61 -20.21 13.31
C ARG A 150 31.30 -19.97 11.97
N ALA A 151 30.55 -19.56 10.95
CA ALA A 151 31.09 -19.26 9.64
C ALA A 151 32.14 -18.15 9.73
N SER A 152 33.26 -18.32 9.04
CA SER A 152 34.37 -17.37 9.06
C SER A 152 34.03 -16.09 8.31
N PHE A 153 33.24 -16.24 7.24
CA PHE A 153 32.84 -15.15 6.35
C PHE A 153 31.35 -15.22 6.04
N ILE A 154 30.81 -14.13 5.52
CA ILE A 154 29.45 -14.03 4.99
C ILE A 154 29.58 -13.40 3.62
N ALA A 155 29.13 -14.10 2.58
CA ALA A 155 28.98 -13.50 1.26
C ALA A 155 27.61 -12.83 1.16
N LEU A 156 27.60 -11.63 0.61
CA LEU A 156 26.42 -10.83 0.32
C LEU A 156 26.45 -10.48 -1.16
N TRP A 157 25.32 -10.60 -1.85
CA TRP A 157 25.24 -10.15 -3.23
C TRP A 157 23.86 -9.62 -3.57
N ASP A 158 23.84 -8.63 -4.45
CA ASP A 158 22.64 -7.96 -4.91
C ASP A 158 22.31 -8.47 -6.30
N LYS A 159 21.09 -9.01 -6.46
CA LYS A 159 20.59 -9.52 -7.73
C LYS A 159 19.45 -8.66 -8.21
N ARG A 160 19.53 -8.16 -9.45
CA ARG A 160 18.44 -7.41 -10.05
C ARG A 160 17.36 -8.38 -10.53
N VAL A 161 16.10 -8.11 -10.18
CA VAL A 161 14.96 -8.99 -10.47
C VAL A 161 14.60 -9.03 -11.95
N SER A 162 14.86 -7.97 -12.71
CA SER A 162 14.46 -7.87 -14.12
C SER A 162 15.22 -8.79 -15.06
N ASP A 163 16.51 -9.05 -14.79
CA ASP A 163 17.45 -9.75 -15.67
C ASP A 163 18.29 -10.81 -14.94
N ASP A 164 18.06 -10.99 -13.64
CA ASP A 164 18.77 -11.96 -12.80
C ASP A 164 20.29 -11.69 -12.68
N ILE A 165 20.73 -10.46 -13.00
CA ILE A 165 22.15 -10.09 -12.98
C ILE A 165 22.60 -9.71 -11.57
N VAL A 166 23.78 -10.21 -11.17
CA VAL A 166 24.47 -9.78 -9.94
C VAL A 166 25.06 -8.39 -10.17
N VAL A 167 24.54 -7.38 -9.47
CA VAL A 167 24.97 -5.97 -9.61
C VAL A 167 26.04 -5.56 -8.60
N ASN A 168 26.11 -6.26 -7.46
CA ASN A 168 27.09 -6.00 -6.41
C ASN A 168 27.35 -7.27 -5.62
N GLU A 169 28.57 -7.42 -5.12
CA GLU A 169 29.02 -8.56 -4.33
C GLU A 169 30.07 -8.12 -3.31
N GLU A 170 29.89 -8.54 -2.06
CA GLU A 170 30.88 -8.35 -1.00
C GLU A 170 31.00 -9.60 -0.14
N ILE A 171 32.21 -9.86 0.36
CA ILE A 171 32.47 -10.89 1.38
C ILE A 171 32.97 -10.19 2.63
N ILE A 172 32.24 -10.35 3.73
CA ILE A 172 32.58 -9.77 5.02
C ILE A 172 33.08 -10.84 5.98
N GLU A 173 34.03 -10.47 6.83
CA GLU A 173 34.49 -11.29 7.94
C GLU A 173 33.44 -11.34 9.05
N ASN A 174 33.27 -12.48 9.70
CA ASN A 174 32.38 -12.60 10.85
C ASN A 174 33.05 -11.98 12.09
N PRO A 175 32.60 -10.79 12.56
CA PRO A 175 33.24 -10.10 13.67
C PRO A 175 32.99 -10.81 15.02
N PHE A 176 32.04 -11.75 15.06
CA PHE A 176 31.58 -12.39 16.29
C PHE A 176 32.23 -13.74 16.55
N LEU A 177 33.20 -14.18 15.74
CA LEU A 177 33.91 -15.45 15.91
C LEU A 177 34.50 -15.63 17.31
N LYS A 178 34.95 -14.55 17.95
CA LYS A 178 35.54 -14.54 19.30
C LYS A 178 34.52 -14.39 20.43
N THR A 179 33.23 -14.20 20.14
CA THR A 179 32.20 -14.03 21.19
C THR A 179 31.89 -15.36 21.86
N GLU A 180 31.93 -15.45 23.19
CA GLU A 180 31.74 -16.73 23.89
C GLU A 180 30.33 -17.33 23.75
N LYS A 181 29.28 -16.51 23.76
CA LYS A 181 27.87 -16.96 23.68
C LYS A 181 27.07 -16.13 22.67
N GLY A 182 26.04 -16.75 22.10
CA GLY A 182 25.09 -16.06 21.22
C GLY A 182 25.63 -15.68 19.84
N LYS A 183 26.72 -16.30 19.35
CA LYS A 183 27.29 -16.00 18.02
C LYS A 183 26.25 -16.01 16.90
N GLY A 184 25.37 -17.02 16.90
CA GLY A 184 24.30 -17.13 15.91
C GLY A 184 23.32 -15.95 15.95
N ILE A 185 22.94 -15.47 17.13
CA ILE A 185 22.03 -14.31 17.26
C ILE A 185 22.73 -13.05 16.74
N LYS A 186 23.98 -12.81 17.12
CA LYS A 186 24.74 -11.63 16.63
C LYS A 186 24.97 -11.65 15.11
N VAL A 187 25.25 -12.82 14.54
CA VAL A 187 25.35 -12.97 13.07
C VAL A 187 23.99 -12.72 12.41
N ALA A 188 22.89 -13.16 13.03
CA ALA A 188 21.54 -12.88 12.54
C ALA A 188 21.21 -11.38 12.59
N GLU A 189 21.54 -10.69 13.69
CA GLU A 189 21.42 -9.23 13.80
C GLU A 189 22.21 -8.51 12.71
N LEU A 190 23.46 -8.92 12.46
CA LEU A 190 24.26 -8.36 11.37
C LEU A 190 23.63 -8.57 9.98
N ILE A 191 23.01 -9.71 9.74
CA ILE A 191 22.31 -9.99 8.47
C ILE A 191 21.07 -9.13 8.31
N VAL A 192 20.31 -8.92 9.39
CA VAL A 192 19.17 -8.01 9.41
C VAL A 192 19.61 -6.56 9.18
N ASP A 193 20.67 -6.11 9.85
CA ASP A 193 21.26 -4.77 9.66
C ASP A 193 21.75 -4.54 8.23
N LYS A 194 22.26 -5.59 7.58
CA LYS A 194 22.68 -5.57 6.17
C LYS A 194 21.51 -5.57 5.17
N LYS A 195 20.26 -5.62 5.67
CA LYS A 195 19.02 -5.63 4.89
C LYS A 195 18.95 -6.80 3.90
N VAL A 196 19.36 -7.98 4.35
CA VAL A 196 19.30 -9.21 3.55
C VAL A 196 17.84 -9.63 3.37
N ASP A 197 17.49 -10.00 2.15
CA ASP A 197 16.17 -10.49 1.78
C ASP A 197 16.06 -12.01 1.84
N ILE A 198 17.11 -12.70 1.38
CA ILE A 198 17.19 -14.16 1.30
C ILE A 198 18.52 -14.62 1.89
N LEU A 199 18.45 -15.47 2.90
CA LEU A 199 19.59 -16.10 3.53
C LEU A 199 19.61 -17.60 3.16
N TYR A 200 20.67 -18.04 2.50
CA TYR A 200 20.89 -19.45 2.22
C TYR A 200 21.68 -20.12 3.34
N ILE A 201 21.24 -21.31 3.74
CA ILE A 201 21.88 -22.10 4.79
C ILE A 201 21.93 -23.58 4.41
N LYS A 202 22.94 -24.28 4.90
CA LYS A 202 23.06 -25.72 4.71
C LYS A 202 22.27 -26.51 5.76
N GLU A 203 22.39 -26.08 7.02
CA GLU A 203 21.69 -26.68 8.17
C GLU A 203 20.63 -25.72 8.71
N SER A 204 19.42 -26.23 8.97
CA SER A 204 18.32 -25.43 9.53
C SER A 204 18.59 -25.03 10.99
N PHE A 205 18.11 -23.86 11.39
CA PHE A 205 18.12 -23.41 12.78
C PHE A 205 16.83 -23.71 13.54
N SER A 206 15.97 -24.62 13.05
CA SER A 206 14.65 -24.91 13.61
C SER A 206 14.62 -24.89 15.15
N GLY A 207 13.79 -24.01 15.71
CA GLY A 207 13.58 -23.78 17.14
C GLY A 207 14.67 -22.95 17.84
N LYS A 208 15.54 -22.22 17.11
CA LYS A 208 16.64 -21.43 17.70
C LYS A 208 16.44 -19.93 17.53
N GLY A 209 17.09 -19.13 18.38
CA GLY A 209 17.01 -17.67 18.39
C GLY A 209 17.11 -16.96 17.03
N PRO A 210 18.03 -17.34 16.11
CA PRO A 210 18.12 -16.71 14.79
C PRO A 210 16.85 -16.84 13.94
N GLU A 211 16.10 -17.94 14.03
CA GLU A 211 14.91 -18.18 13.22
C GLU A 211 13.80 -17.16 13.51
N TYR A 212 13.56 -16.88 14.80
CA TYR A 212 12.59 -15.87 15.23
C TYR A 212 12.99 -14.47 14.74
N LEU A 213 14.27 -14.13 14.83
CA LEU A 213 14.76 -12.82 14.38
C LEU A 213 14.56 -12.64 12.87
N PHE A 214 14.85 -13.66 12.07
CA PHE A 214 14.65 -13.61 10.62
C PHE A 214 13.18 -13.54 10.23
N SER A 215 12.32 -14.28 10.92
CA SER A 215 10.88 -14.22 10.69
C SER A 215 10.31 -12.83 11.00
N ASP A 216 10.75 -12.18 12.08
CA ASP A 216 10.30 -10.83 12.46
C ASP A 216 10.83 -9.75 11.50
N ALA A 217 12.09 -9.89 11.07
CA ALA A 217 12.72 -8.97 10.13
C ALA A 217 12.31 -9.19 8.65
N GLY A 218 11.55 -10.24 8.35
CA GLY A 218 11.13 -10.57 6.98
C GLY A 218 12.26 -11.12 6.10
N VAL A 219 13.30 -11.71 6.70
CA VAL A 219 14.38 -12.40 5.98
C VAL A 219 13.94 -13.82 5.69
N GLU A 220 13.92 -14.19 4.41
CA GLU A 220 13.58 -15.55 3.99
C GLU A 220 14.79 -16.46 4.14
N VAL A 221 14.61 -17.56 4.86
CA VAL A 221 15.68 -18.54 5.08
C VAL A 221 15.45 -19.73 4.17
N SER A 222 16.34 -19.92 3.21
CA SER A 222 16.27 -21.00 2.23
C SER A 222 17.39 -22.02 2.44
N LYS A 223 17.06 -23.30 2.30
CA LYS A 223 18.03 -24.39 2.43
C LYS A 223 18.68 -24.65 1.07
N SER A 224 20.01 -24.76 1.03
CA SER A 224 20.74 -25.10 -0.19
C SER A 224 21.79 -26.17 0.06
N ASP A 225 21.88 -27.11 -0.88
CA ASP A 225 22.88 -28.18 -0.91
C ASP A 225 24.14 -27.79 -1.71
N SER A 226 24.19 -26.59 -2.29
CA SER A 226 25.35 -26.06 -3.00
C SER A 226 26.61 -26.11 -2.13
N LYS A 227 27.75 -26.45 -2.72
CA LYS A 227 29.03 -26.50 -2.01
C LYS A 227 29.75 -25.16 -2.03
N THR A 228 29.59 -24.41 -3.11
CA THR A 228 30.29 -23.14 -3.33
C THR A 228 29.33 -22.01 -3.67
N LEU A 229 29.80 -20.78 -3.45
CA LEU A 229 29.08 -19.55 -3.80
C LEU A 229 28.78 -19.47 -5.31
N SER A 230 29.70 -19.91 -6.17
CA SER A 230 29.51 -19.90 -7.64
C SER A 230 28.36 -20.81 -8.07
N GLN A 231 28.31 -22.03 -7.52
CA GLN A 231 27.22 -22.98 -7.76
C GLN A 231 25.87 -22.41 -7.29
N LEU A 232 25.85 -21.75 -6.13
CA LEU A 232 24.64 -21.14 -5.59
C LEU A 232 24.10 -20.00 -6.47
N LYS A 233 24.99 -19.30 -7.16
CA LYS A 233 24.64 -18.21 -8.08
C LYS A 233 24.24 -18.67 -9.48
N GLY A 234 24.46 -19.95 -9.82
CA GLY A 234 24.20 -20.48 -11.16
C GLY A 234 25.28 -20.15 -12.20
N ASN A 235 26.49 -19.80 -11.75
CA ASN A 235 27.65 -19.56 -12.61
C ASN A 235 28.55 -20.81 -12.60
N ASP A 236 28.21 -21.82 -13.40
CA ASP A 236 29.09 -22.97 -13.73
C ASP A 236 29.46 -22.93 -15.22
#